data_AF-A0A3D1AZ89-F1
#
_entry.id   AF-A0A3D1AZ89-F1
#
_cell.length_a   1.000
_cell.length_b   1.000
_cell.length_c   1.000
_cell.angle_alpha   90.00
_cell.angle_beta   90.00
_cell.angle_gamma   90.00
#
_symmetry.space_group_name_H-M   'P 1'
#
loop_
_entity.id
_entity.type
_entity.pdbx_description
1 polymer ?
#
loop_
_entity_poly.entity_id
_entity_poly.type
_entity_poly.pdbx_seq_one_letter_code
_entity_poly.pdbx_strand_id
1 'polypeptide(L)'
;MDHDLARQIEETHRKTQQTRLQFLTTELEVCFSTIDFGTFELEQGNRDMADKEALLAARGIATIEKFLPELDDAGERHSIQIRLDKLRQSLEAFELKLKK
;
A
#
# COMPACT_ATOMS: atom_id res chain seq x y z
N MET A 1 -13.85 -38.27 -7.26
CA MET A 1 -13.91 -37.34 -6.11
C MET A 1 -12.71 -36.39 -6.12
N ASP A 2 -11.49 -36.88 -6.34
CA ASP A 2 -10.26 -36.05 -6.27
C ASP A 2 -10.19 -34.86 -7.24
N HIS A 3 -10.76 -34.98 -8.44
CA HIS A 3 -10.78 -33.89 -9.42
C HIS A 3 -11.65 -32.69 -9.03
N ASP A 4 -12.59 -32.86 -8.09
CA ASP A 4 -13.43 -31.75 -7.63
C ASP A 4 -12.74 -30.94 -6.53
N LEU A 5 -12.06 -31.63 -5.60
CA LEU A 5 -11.27 -30.99 -4.55
C LEU A 5 -10.09 -30.19 -5.11
N ALA A 6 -9.36 -30.75 -6.08
CA ALA A 6 -8.25 -30.05 -6.73
C ALA A 6 -8.69 -28.74 -7.39
N ARG A 7 -9.83 -28.76 -8.09
CA ARG A 7 -10.41 -27.55 -8.72
C ARG A 7 -10.85 -26.51 -7.67
N GLN A 8 -11.45 -26.95 -6.56
CA GLN A 8 -11.85 -26.04 -5.49
C GLN A 8 -10.63 -25.38 -4.80
N ILE A 9 -9.52 -26.11 -4.63
CA ILE A 9 -8.28 -25.56 -4.09
C ILE A 9 -7.70 -24.50 -5.03
N GLU A 10 -7.60 -24.81 -6.33
CA GLU A 10 -7.09 -23.88 -7.34
C GLU A 10 -7.96 -22.62 -7.44
N GLU A 11 -9.29 -22.76 -7.41
CA GLU A 11 -10.20 -21.61 -7.45
C GLU A 11 -10.06 -20.73 -6.21
N THR A 12 -9.99 -21.35 -5.02
CA THR A 12 -9.76 -20.65 -3.75
C THR A 12 -8.44 -19.89 -3.75
N HIS A 13 -7.39 -20.54 -4.24
CA HIS A 13 -6.08 -19.93 -4.35
C HIS A 13 -6.08 -18.74 -5.31
N ARG A 14 -6.67 -18.88 -6.50
CA ARG A 14 -6.82 -17.79 -7.47
C ARG A 14 -7.61 -16.61 -6.89
N LYS A 15 -8.72 -16.87 -6.20
CA LYS A 15 -9.51 -15.84 -5.51
C LYS A 15 -8.68 -15.12 -4.44
N THR A 16 -7.90 -15.86 -3.66
CA THR A 16 -7.02 -15.31 -2.62
C THR A 16 -5.98 -14.36 -3.23
N GLN A 17 -5.34 -14.76 -4.34
CA GLN A 17 -4.37 -13.91 -5.04
C GLN A 17 -5.02 -12.64 -5.60
N GLN A 18 -6.22 -12.74 -6.18
CA GLN A 18 -6.98 -11.58 -6.65
C GLN A 18 -7.33 -10.61 -5.52
N THR A 19 -7.82 -11.13 -4.39
CA THR A 19 -8.11 -10.29 -3.21
C THR A 19 -6.86 -9.61 -2.67
N ARG A 20 -5.71 -10.31 -2.65
CA ARG A 20 -4.45 -9.75 -2.20
C ARG A 20 -3.97 -8.62 -3.11
N LEU A 21 -4.07 -8.80 -4.43
CA LEU A 21 -3.73 -7.75 -5.39
C LEU A 21 -4.61 -6.51 -5.19
N GLN A 22 -5.93 -6.72 -5.04
CA GLN A 22 -6.86 -5.63 -4.79
C GLN A 22 -6.55 -4.90 -3.49
N PHE A 23 -6.30 -5.64 -2.41
CA PHE A 23 -5.89 -5.08 -1.12
C PHE A 23 -4.64 -4.21 -1.25
N LEU A 24 -3.56 -4.74 -1.84
CA LEU A 24 -2.30 -3.99 -2.01
C LEU A 24 -2.48 -2.74 -2.87
N THR A 25 -3.31 -2.83 -3.91
CA THR A 25 -3.61 -1.70 -4.81
C THR A 25 -4.38 -0.60 -4.07
N THR A 26 -5.40 -0.96 -3.31
CA THR A 26 -6.18 -0.02 -2.51
C THR A 26 -5.34 0.60 -1.40
N GLU A 27 -4.55 -0.19 -0.69
CA GLU A 27 -3.69 0.31 0.39
C GLU A 27 -2.68 1.33 -0.13
N LEU A 28 -2.11 1.11 -1.32
CA LEU A 28 -1.26 2.10 -1.99
C LEU A 28 -1.99 3.42 -2.23
N GLU A 29 -3.21 3.36 -2.76
CA GLU A 29 -4.03 4.55 -3.07
C GLU A 29 -4.42 5.32 -1.80
N VAL A 30 -4.75 4.60 -0.73
CA VAL A 30 -5.01 5.20 0.58
C VAL A 30 -3.76 5.93 1.09
N CYS A 31 -2.59 5.29 1.03
CA CYS A 31 -1.35 5.93 1.49
C CYS A 31 -0.98 7.19 0.70
N PHE A 32 -1.16 7.18 -0.63
CA PHE A 32 -0.96 8.39 -1.44
C PHE A 32 -1.94 9.49 -1.03
N SER A 33 -3.22 9.15 -0.87
CA SER A 33 -4.25 10.12 -0.45
C SER A 33 -3.96 10.70 0.95
N THR A 34 -3.47 9.88 1.87
CA THR A 34 -3.01 10.29 3.20
C THR A 34 -1.86 11.29 3.12
N ILE A 35 -0.87 11.08 2.24
CA ILE A 35 0.23 12.05 2.05
C ILE A 35 -0.28 13.37 1.45
N ASP A 36 -1.19 13.29 0.47
CA ASP A 36 -1.78 14.47 -0.14
C ASP A 36 -2.59 15.29 0.89
N PHE A 37 -3.39 14.59 1.71
CA PHE A 37 -4.14 15.21 2.80
C PHE A 37 -3.23 15.81 3.87
N GLY A 38 -2.19 15.08 4.29
CA GLY A 38 -1.19 15.59 5.23
C GLY A 38 -0.44 16.82 4.70
N THR A 39 -0.15 16.86 3.40
CA THR A 39 0.45 18.03 2.75
C THR A 39 -0.49 19.23 2.79
N PHE A 40 -1.77 19.04 2.47
CA PHE A 40 -2.79 20.09 2.56
C PHE A 40 -2.91 20.63 4.00
N GLU A 41 -2.99 19.75 4.99
CA GLU A 41 -3.09 20.15 6.41
C GLU A 41 -1.85 20.93 6.86
N LEU A 42 -0.65 20.54 6.40
CA LEU A 42 0.58 21.28 6.68
C LEU A 42 0.55 22.69 6.10
N GLU A 43 0.07 22.86 4.87
CA GLU A 43 -0.08 24.16 4.20
C GLU A 43 -1.07 25.07 4.93
N GLN A 44 -2.08 24.48 5.57
CA GLN A 44 -3.06 25.19 6.42
C GLN A 44 -2.53 25.50 7.83
N GLY A 45 -1.31 25.05 8.17
CA GLY A 45 -0.68 25.24 9.49
C GLY A 45 -1.06 24.18 10.52
N ASN A 46 -1.81 23.15 10.14
CA ASN A 46 -2.28 22.07 11.02
C ASN A 46 -1.23 20.97 11.16
N ARG A 47 -0.08 21.30 11.75
CA ARG A 47 1.08 20.41 11.84
C ARG A 47 0.79 19.08 12.53
N ASP A 48 0.01 19.09 13.62
CA ASP A 48 -0.36 17.87 14.35
C ASP A 48 -1.15 16.86 13.49
N MET A 49 -1.98 17.36 12.56
CA MET A 49 -2.71 16.50 11.64
C MET A 49 -1.76 15.94 10.57
N ALA A 50 -0.92 16.81 10.01
CA ALA A 50 0.08 16.41 9.02
C ALA A 50 1.05 15.34 9.56
N ASP A 51 1.49 15.44 10.82
CA ASP A 51 2.31 14.41 11.49
C ASP A 51 1.58 13.08 11.63
N LYS A 52 0.27 13.09 11.94
CA LYS A 52 -0.55 11.87 12.03
C LYS A 52 -0.65 11.19 10.66
N GLU A 53 -0.87 11.96 9.60
CA GLU A 53 -0.94 11.41 8.24
C GLU A 53 0.40 10.79 7.82
N ALA A 54 1.54 11.41 8.15
CA ALA A 54 2.85 10.80 7.90
C ALA A 54 3.00 9.44 8.60
N LEU A 55 2.58 9.33 9.87
CA LEU A 55 2.58 8.06 10.61
C LEU A 55 1.63 7.03 10.00
N LEU A 56 0.47 7.44 9.50
CA LEU A 56 -0.48 6.54 8.84
C LEU A 56 0.09 5.99 7.54
N ALA A 57 0.67 6.85 6.69
CA ALA A 57 1.33 6.43 5.45
C ALA A 57 2.50 5.47 5.73
N ALA A 58 3.32 5.74 6.75
CA ALA A 58 4.41 4.86 7.15
C ALA A 58 3.92 3.46 7.56
N ARG A 59 2.80 3.38 8.29
CA ARG A 59 2.17 2.10 8.67
C ARG A 59 1.59 1.35 7.47
N GLY A 60 0.96 2.06 6.54
CA GLY A 60 0.45 1.47 5.31
C GLY A 60 1.57 0.92 4.43
N ILE A 61 2.69 1.64 4.28
CA ILE A 61 3.90 1.14 3.61
C ILE A 61 4.38 -0.18 4.23
N ALA A 62 4.54 -0.24 5.56
CA ALA A 62 4.96 -1.45 6.25
C ALA A 62 3.97 -2.62 6.05
N THR A 63 2.68 -2.31 5.95
CA THR A 63 1.65 -3.30 5.66
C THR A 63 1.78 -3.85 4.25
N ILE A 64 1.94 -2.98 3.25
CA ILE A 64 2.17 -3.37 1.85
C ILE A 64 3.42 -4.23 1.73
N GLU A 65 4.54 -3.83 2.36
CA GLU A 65 5.80 -4.58 2.37
C GLU A 65 5.63 -6.00 2.92
N LYS A 66 4.80 -6.16 3.96
CA LYS A 66 4.52 -7.46 4.56
C LYS A 66 3.77 -8.39 3.61
N PHE A 67 2.77 -7.87 2.90
CA PHE A 67 1.87 -8.67 2.05
C PHE A 67 2.32 -8.78 0.59
N LEU A 68 3.28 -7.98 0.14
CA LEU A 68 3.77 -8.00 -1.23
C LEU A 68 4.45 -9.31 -1.65
N PRO A 69 5.35 -9.93 -0.84
CA PRO A 69 6.01 -11.19 -1.20
C PRO A 69 5.05 -12.37 -1.42
N GLU A 70 3.84 -12.22 -0.86
CA GLU A 70 2.75 -13.18 -0.86
C GLU A 70 1.95 -13.18 -2.19
N LEU A 71 2.15 -12.21 -3.08
CA LEU A 71 1.59 -12.24 -4.45
C LEU A 71 2.36 -13.21 -5.33
N ASP A 72 1.70 -14.17 -5.97
CA ASP A 72 2.40 -15.17 -6.80
C ASP A 72 2.87 -14.63 -8.15
N ASP A 73 2.08 -13.76 -8.77
CA ASP A 73 2.43 -13.18 -10.06
C ASP A 73 3.58 -12.18 -9.92
N ALA A 74 4.72 -12.49 -10.54
CA ALA A 74 5.92 -11.66 -10.46
C ALA A 74 5.77 -10.29 -11.15
N GLY A 75 4.92 -10.21 -12.19
CA GLY A 75 4.64 -8.96 -12.91
C GLY A 75 3.80 -8.01 -12.06
N GLU A 76 2.74 -8.52 -11.44
CA GLU A 76 1.91 -7.79 -10.48
C GLU A 76 2.74 -7.36 -9.27
N ARG A 77 3.53 -8.28 -8.70
CA ARG A 77 4.44 -7.98 -7.59
C ARG A 77 5.42 -6.86 -7.96
N HIS A 78 6.01 -6.91 -9.14
CA HIS A 78 6.92 -5.86 -9.63
C HIS A 78 6.22 -4.51 -9.82
N SER A 79 5.00 -4.52 -10.38
CA SER A 79 4.18 -3.31 -10.55
C SER A 79 3.86 -2.64 -9.21
N ILE A 80 3.44 -3.42 -8.21
CA ILE A 80 3.18 -2.93 -6.85
C ILE A 80 4.48 -2.42 -6.20
N GLN A 81 5.62 -3.10 -6.38
CA GLN A 81 6.92 -2.66 -5.87
C GLN A 81 7.31 -1.28 -6.42
N ILE A 82 7.16 -1.04 -7.72
CA ILE A 82 7.45 0.28 -8.32
C ILE A 82 6.59 1.38 -7.69
N ARG A 83 5.29 1.10 -7.46
CA ARG A 83 4.39 2.07 -6.82
C ARG A 83 4.76 2.30 -5.36
N LEU A 84 5.14 1.24 -4.63
CA LEU A 84 5.61 1.32 -3.26
C LEU A 84 6.89 2.18 -3.14
N ASP A 85 7.83 2.03 -4.07
CA ASP A 85 9.05 2.84 -4.07
C ASP A 85 8.76 4.32 -4.32
N LYS A 86 7.80 4.63 -5.20
CA LYS A 86 7.30 6.00 -5.38
C LYS A 86 6.64 6.54 -4.11
N LEU A 87 5.83 5.73 -3.44
CA LEU A 87 5.16 6.10 -2.20
C LEU A 87 6.17 6.42 -1.08
N ARG A 88 7.24 5.62 -0.95
CA ARG A 88 8.34 5.88 0.00
C ARG A 88 9.02 7.22 -0.28
N GLN A 89 9.31 7.53 -1.55
CA GLN A 89 9.90 8.83 -1.93
C GLN A 89 8.96 10.00 -1.64
N SER A 90 7.66 9.83 -1.89
CA SER A 90 6.65 10.83 -1.54
C SER A 90 6.58 11.08 -0.03
N LEU A 91 6.61 10.01 0.78
CA LEU A 91 6.62 10.14 2.24
C LEU A 91 7.88 10.83 2.73
N GLU A 92 9.05 10.44 2.24
CA GLU A 92 10.32 11.09 2.61
C GLU A 92 10.30 12.59 2.30
N ALA A 93 9.84 12.95 1.10
CA ALA A 93 9.70 14.35 0.71
C ALA A 93 8.71 15.12 1.61
N PHE A 94 7.62 14.49 2.01
CA PHE A 94 6.64 15.06 2.92
C PHE A 94 7.21 15.24 4.34
N GLU A 95 7.90 14.24 4.88
CA GLU A 95 8.57 14.31 6.18
C GLU A 95 9.65 15.40 6.23
N LEU A 96 10.34 15.66 5.11
CA LEU A 96 11.28 16.78 5.00
C LEU A 96 10.57 18.13 5.09
N LYS A 97 9.35 18.26 4.57
CA LYS A 97 8.53 19.48 4.75
C LYS A 97 8.10 19.63 6.21
N LEU A 98 7.72 18.54 6.87
CA LEU A 98 7.34 18.52 8.29
C LEU A 98 8.48 18.89 9.26
N LYS A 99 9.73 18.95 8.81
CA LYS A 99 10.88 19.36 9.64
C LYS A 99 11.26 20.83 9.47
N LYS A 100 10.67 21.52 8.48
CA LYS A 100 10.87 22.97 8.25
C LYS A 100 9.93 23.80 9.11
#